data_AF-A0A7U3ST31-F1
#
_entry.id   AF-A0A7U3ST31-F1
#
_cell.length_a   1.000
_cell.length_b   1.000
_cell.length_c   1.000
_cell.angle_alpha   90.00
_cell.angle_beta   90.00
_cell.angle_gamma   90.00
#
_symmetry.space_group_name_H-M   'P 1'
#
loop_
_entity.id
_entity.type
_entity.pdbx_description
1 polymer ?
#
loop_
_entity_poly.entity_id
_entity_poly.type
_entity_poly.pdbx_seq_one_letter_code
_entity_poly.pdbx_strand_id
1 'polypeptide(L)'
;GVSQVLNRYTFASTLSHLRRTNTPIGRDGKIAKPRQLHNTHWGLVCPAETPEGQACGLVKNLSLMCYVSIGSPGEPIIDYLTMRGMELLEEFDPHSAQDATKIFVNGVWVGVHRDPTRLHNNLRTIRGDPNYLIEEVSIIRDIREREL
;
A
#
# COMPACT_ATOMS: atom_id res chain seq x y z
N GLY A 1 -22.90 -3.12 -10.79
CA GLY A 1 -22.11 -1.97 -11.24
C GLY A 1 -21.36 -1.35 -10.08
N VAL A 2 -20.59 -0.29 -10.33
CA VAL A 2 -19.92 0.50 -9.27
C VAL A 2 -20.96 1.25 -8.44
N SER A 3 -21.91 1.93 -9.11
CA SER A 3 -23.09 2.48 -8.45
C SER A 3 -24.17 1.39 -8.26
N GLN A 4 -24.76 1.36 -7.08
CA GLN A 4 -25.80 0.41 -6.66
C GLN A 4 -26.79 1.11 -5.73
N VAL A 5 -28.05 0.66 -5.74
CA VAL A 5 -29.05 1.12 -4.77
C VAL A 5 -28.66 0.63 -3.37
N LEU A 6 -28.68 1.53 -2.38
CA LEU A 6 -28.32 1.20 -1.00
C LEU A 6 -29.26 0.14 -0.41
N ASN A 7 -28.71 -0.97 0.06
CA ASN A 7 -29.43 -1.99 0.79
C ASN A 7 -29.82 -1.49 2.19
N ARG A 8 -31.13 -1.45 2.48
CA ARG A 8 -31.72 -0.93 3.73
C ARG A 8 -32.57 -1.96 4.48
N TYR A 9 -32.32 -3.27 4.32
CA TYR A 9 -33.10 -4.29 5.04
C TYR A 9 -32.92 -4.22 6.56
N THR A 10 -31.70 -3.95 7.02
CA THR A 10 -31.36 -3.73 8.44
C THR A 10 -30.30 -2.64 8.57
N PHE A 11 -30.09 -2.14 9.79
CA PHE A 11 -28.99 -1.22 10.08
C PHE A 11 -27.63 -1.83 9.71
N ALA A 12 -27.40 -3.09 10.13
CA ALA A 12 -26.17 -3.82 9.83
C ALA A 12 -25.95 -4.04 8.32
N SER A 13 -27.00 -4.37 7.56
CA SER A 13 -26.87 -4.55 6.11
C SER A 13 -26.49 -3.25 5.40
N THR A 14 -26.96 -2.11 5.92
CA THR A 14 -26.61 -0.79 5.38
C THR A 14 -25.11 -0.51 5.56
N LEU A 15 -24.58 -0.74 6.77
CA LEU A 15 -23.16 -0.54 7.06
C LEU A 15 -22.26 -1.49 6.26
N SER A 16 -22.61 -2.78 6.19
CA SER A 16 -21.90 -3.77 5.36
C SER A 16 -21.86 -3.33 3.89
N HIS A 17 -22.99 -2.85 3.35
CA HIS A 17 -23.06 -2.46 1.95
C HIS A 17 -22.12 -1.29 1.60
N LEU A 18 -21.92 -0.34 2.51
CA LEU A 18 -20.99 0.79 2.32
C LEU A 18 -19.51 0.37 2.32
N ARG A 19 -19.18 -0.78 2.92
CA ARG A 19 -17.80 -1.28 3.05
C ARG A 19 -17.44 -2.35 2.01
N ARG A 20 -18.32 -2.54 1.03
CA ARG A 20 -18.17 -3.57 0.01
C ARG A 20 -17.19 -3.13 -1.08
N THR A 21 -16.25 -4.01 -1.40
CA THR A 21 -15.38 -3.88 -2.57
C THR A 21 -15.72 -4.96 -3.60
N ASN A 22 -15.58 -4.62 -4.88
CA ASN A 22 -15.89 -5.52 -5.98
C ASN A 22 -14.68 -5.63 -6.91
N THR A 23 -14.19 -6.86 -7.10
CA THR A 23 -13.10 -7.13 -8.04
C THR A 23 -13.64 -7.02 -9.48
N PRO A 24 -12.99 -6.27 -10.39
CA PRO A 24 -13.49 -6.06 -11.75
C PRO A 24 -13.20 -7.26 -12.66
N ILE A 25 -13.69 -8.45 -12.27
CA ILE A 25 -13.53 -9.70 -13.00
C ILE A 25 -14.92 -10.21 -13.40
N GLY A 26 -15.04 -10.68 -14.64
CA GLY A 26 -16.25 -11.32 -15.15
C GLY A 26 -16.65 -12.52 -14.30
N ARG A 27 -17.92 -12.60 -13.93
CA ARG A 27 -18.43 -13.65 -13.03
C ARG A 27 -18.49 -15.03 -13.71
N ASP A 28 -18.46 -15.06 -15.03
CA ASP A 28 -18.53 -16.27 -15.86
C ASP A 28 -17.24 -17.10 -15.84
N GLY A 29 -16.13 -16.49 -15.42
CA GLY A 29 -14.84 -17.17 -15.30
C GLY A 29 -14.74 -18.02 -14.02
N LYS A 30 -14.50 -19.33 -14.19
CA LYS A 30 -14.11 -20.27 -13.10
C LYS A 30 -12.65 -20.10 -12.68
N ILE A 31 -12.16 -18.86 -12.60
CA ILE A 31 -10.77 -18.58 -12.17
C ILE A 31 -10.73 -18.63 -10.65
N ALA A 32 -10.03 -19.63 -10.10
CA ALA A 32 -10.00 -19.87 -8.65
C ALA A 32 -9.10 -18.88 -7.88
N LYS A 33 -7.92 -18.53 -8.42
CA LYS A 33 -6.91 -17.73 -7.71
C LYS A 33 -7.41 -16.39 -7.12
N PRO A 34 -8.13 -15.51 -7.85
CA PRO A 34 -8.60 -14.24 -7.28
C PRO A 34 -9.73 -14.41 -6.26
N ARG A 35 -10.39 -15.58 -6.23
CA ARG A 35 -11.51 -15.90 -5.33
C ARG A 35 -11.02 -16.51 -4.02
N GLN A 36 -9.88 -17.19 -4.03
CA GLN A 36 -9.30 -17.80 -2.84
C GLN A 36 -8.88 -16.73 -1.83
N LEU A 37 -9.07 -17.04 -0.55
CA LEU A 37 -8.53 -16.22 0.52
C LEU A 37 -7.00 -16.29 0.47
N HIS A 38 -6.35 -15.14 0.37
CA HIS A 38 -4.89 -15.02 0.36
C HIS A 38 -4.41 -14.45 1.71
N ASN A 39 -3.20 -14.82 2.14
CA ASN A 39 -2.67 -14.41 3.44
C ASN A 39 -2.54 -12.88 3.59
N THR A 40 -2.33 -12.16 2.48
CA THR A 40 -2.26 -10.68 2.47
C THR A 40 -3.59 -10.00 2.79
N HIS A 41 -4.71 -10.74 2.82
CA HIS A 41 -6.00 -10.21 3.25
C HIS A 41 -6.08 -9.97 4.76
N TRP A 42 -5.19 -10.60 5.53
CA TRP A 42 -5.20 -10.53 6.99
C TRP A 42 -5.16 -9.08 7.48
N GLY A 43 -6.13 -8.72 8.33
CA GLY A 43 -6.28 -7.37 8.87
C GLY A 43 -6.95 -6.36 7.93
N LEU A 44 -7.07 -6.62 6.63
CA LEU A 44 -7.63 -5.67 5.65
C LEU A 44 -9.08 -5.97 5.26
N VAL A 45 -9.43 -7.25 5.08
CA VAL A 45 -10.78 -7.67 4.67
C VAL A 45 -11.35 -8.74 5.60
N CYS A 46 -12.67 -8.79 5.72
CA CYS A 46 -13.36 -9.84 6.44
C CYS A 46 -13.15 -11.19 5.72
N PRO A 47 -12.61 -12.23 6.40
CA PRO A 47 -12.30 -13.50 5.74
C PRO A 47 -13.56 -14.32 5.41
N ALA A 48 -14.69 -14.06 6.09
CA ALA A 48 -15.92 -14.85 5.96
C ALA A 48 -17.01 -14.15 5.13
N GLU A 49 -17.05 -12.82 5.12
CA GLU A 49 -18.17 -12.07 4.54
C GLU A 49 -18.01 -11.90 3.02
N THR A 50 -18.44 -12.92 2.29
CA THR A 50 -18.53 -12.94 0.83
C THR A 50 -19.84 -13.62 0.40
N PRO A 51 -20.49 -13.18 -0.69
CA PRO A 51 -21.69 -13.85 -1.19
C PRO A 51 -21.38 -15.26 -1.69
N GLU A 52 -22.38 -16.13 -1.64
CA GLU A 52 -22.29 -17.47 -2.22
C GLU A 52 -22.31 -17.44 -3.76
N GLY A 53 -21.87 -18.54 -4.38
CA GLY A 53 -21.95 -18.74 -5.83
C GLY A 53 -20.96 -17.91 -6.64
N GLN A 54 -21.42 -17.35 -7.77
CA GLN A 54 -20.56 -16.76 -8.80
C GLN A 54 -19.79 -15.50 -8.35
N ALA A 55 -20.20 -14.88 -7.24
CA ALA A 55 -19.53 -13.71 -6.68
C ALA A 55 -18.61 -14.05 -5.48
N CYS A 56 -18.56 -15.32 -5.07
CA CYS A 56 -17.72 -15.77 -3.96
C CYS A 56 -16.24 -15.41 -4.21
N GLY A 57 -15.65 -14.73 -3.22
CA GLY A 57 -14.28 -14.22 -3.24
C GLY A 57 -14.05 -12.98 -4.12
N LEU A 58 -14.99 -12.60 -4.97
CA LEU A 58 -14.88 -11.39 -5.82
C LEU A 58 -15.44 -10.16 -5.12
N VAL A 59 -16.48 -10.36 -4.31
CA VAL A 59 -17.04 -9.33 -3.43
C VAL A 59 -16.48 -9.55 -2.04
N LYS A 60 -15.83 -8.53 -1.50
CA LYS A 60 -15.19 -8.54 -0.17
C LYS A 60 -15.69 -7.36 0.65
N ASN A 61 -15.59 -7.47 1.97
CA ASN A 61 -15.92 -6.38 2.88
C ASN A 61 -14.66 -5.96 3.65
N LEU A 62 -14.47 -4.66 3.83
CA LEU A 62 -13.35 -4.14 4.63
C LEU A 62 -13.47 -4.60 6.09
N SER A 63 -12.33 -4.96 6.72
CA SER A 63 -12.27 -5.28 8.15
C SER A 63 -12.61 -4.05 9.00
N LEU A 64 -13.02 -4.22 10.25
CA LEU A 64 -13.45 -3.10 11.10
C LEU A 64 -12.43 -1.95 11.19
N MET A 65 -11.15 -2.28 11.34
CA MET A 65 -10.03 -1.34 11.48
C MET A 65 -9.34 -0.98 10.16
N CYS A 66 -9.84 -1.46 9.02
CA CYS A 66 -9.26 -1.13 7.73
C CYS A 66 -9.43 0.36 7.42
N TYR A 67 -8.32 1.00 7.06
CA TYR A 67 -8.24 2.37 6.57
C TYR A 67 -7.78 2.36 5.11
N VAL A 68 -8.43 3.17 4.27
CA VAL A 68 -8.06 3.34 2.86
C VAL A 68 -7.29 4.65 2.75
N SER A 69 -6.05 4.59 2.25
CA SER A 69 -5.21 5.77 2.06
C SER A 69 -5.86 6.77 1.11
N ILE A 70 -5.78 8.04 1.46
CA ILE A 70 -6.31 9.16 0.67
C ILE A 70 -5.25 9.77 -0.26
N GLY A 71 -3.98 9.55 0.07
CA GLY A 71 -2.83 9.98 -0.72
C GLY A 71 -2.25 11.31 -0.24
N SER A 72 -0.95 11.47 -0.48
CA SER A 72 -0.20 12.68 -0.19
C SER A 72 0.80 13.03 -1.28
N PRO A 73 1.22 14.30 -1.37
CA PRO A 73 2.31 14.71 -2.26
C PRO A 73 3.59 13.91 -1.97
N GLY A 74 4.31 13.55 -3.03
CA GLY A 74 5.56 12.78 -2.93
C GLY A 74 6.81 13.67 -2.84
N GLU A 75 6.72 14.91 -3.34
CA GLU A 75 7.83 15.86 -3.41
C GLU A 75 8.47 16.15 -2.04
N PRO A 76 7.71 16.40 -0.96
CA PRO A 76 8.30 16.66 0.36
C PRO A 76 9.12 15.47 0.90
N ILE A 77 8.78 14.24 0.49
CA ILE A 77 9.49 13.03 0.88
C ILE A 77 10.86 13.02 0.19
N ILE A 78 10.90 13.33 -1.11
CA ILE A 78 12.15 13.40 -1.88
C ILE A 78 13.08 14.47 -1.30
N ASP A 79 12.55 15.66 -1.01
CA ASP A 79 13.32 16.76 -0.39
C ASP A 79 13.93 16.34 0.96
N TYR A 80 13.15 15.65 1.79
CA TYR A 80 13.64 15.10 3.06
C TYR A 80 14.74 14.05 2.85
N LEU A 81 14.57 13.13 1.90
CA LEU A 81 15.55 12.09 1.60
C LEU A 81 16.88 12.70 1.14
N THR A 82 16.84 13.69 0.24
CA THR A 82 18.02 14.43 -0.22
C THR A 82 18.71 15.15 0.93
N MET A 83 17.95 15.84 1.79
CA MET A 83 18.48 16.50 3.00
C MET A 83 19.14 15.51 3.98
N ARG A 84 18.75 14.23 3.96
CA ARG A 84 19.33 13.16 4.79
C ARG A 84 20.49 12.42 4.14
N GLY A 85 20.97 12.89 2.99
CA GLY A 85 22.16 12.37 2.33
C GLY A 85 21.85 11.29 1.29
N MET A 86 20.62 11.27 0.74
CA MET A 86 20.36 10.55 -0.50
C MET A 86 21.06 11.26 -1.66
N GLU A 87 21.80 10.51 -2.46
CA GLU A 87 22.41 10.97 -3.70
C GLU A 87 21.38 10.82 -4.83
N LEU A 88 21.11 11.89 -5.55
CA LEU A 88 20.19 11.87 -6.69
C LEU A 88 20.72 10.94 -7.79
N LEU A 89 19.79 10.27 -8.48
CA LEU A 89 20.15 9.29 -9.50
C LEU A 89 20.98 9.92 -10.64
N GLU A 90 20.70 11.17 -11.00
CA GLU A 90 21.42 11.90 -12.05
C GLU A 90 22.88 12.19 -11.69
N GLU A 91 23.19 12.26 -10.40
CA GLU A 91 24.51 12.62 -9.88
C GLU A 91 25.33 11.38 -9.47
N PHE A 92 24.69 10.21 -9.42
CA PHE A 92 25.29 8.99 -8.89
C PHE A 92 26.13 8.24 -9.94
N ASP A 93 27.40 7.99 -9.62
CA ASP A 93 28.26 7.06 -10.37
C ASP A 93 28.18 5.65 -9.77
N PRO A 94 27.65 4.65 -10.51
CA PRO A 94 27.56 3.26 -10.04
C PRO A 94 28.90 2.62 -9.65
N HIS A 95 30.02 3.10 -10.20
CA HIS A 95 31.35 2.58 -9.86
C HIS A 95 31.83 3.08 -8.48
N SER A 96 31.26 4.19 -8.01
CA SER A 96 31.67 4.83 -6.75
C SER A 96 31.12 4.12 -5.50
N ALA A 97 29.96 3.45 -5.61
CA ALA A 97 29.35 2.73 -4.49
C ALA A 97 28.47 1.55 -4.96
N GLN A 98 29.09 0.38 -5.16
CA GLN A 98 28.40 -0.85 -5.60
C GLN A 98 27.46 -1.45 -4.53
N ASP A 99 27.59 -1.00 -3.28
CA ASP A 99 26.79 -1.44 -2.13
C ASP A 99 25.72 -0.44 -1.70
N ALA A 100 25.56 0.66 -2.43
CA ALA A 100 24.50 1.63 -2.18
C ALA A 100 23.11 1.00 -2.35
N THR A 101 22.17 1.42 -1.51
CA THR A 101 20.78 0.98 -1.56
C THR A 101 19.97 1.90 -2.45
N LYS A 102 19.22 1.33 -3.39
CA LYS A 102 18.31 2.04 -4.28
C LYS A 102 17.13 2.59 -3.49
N ILE A 103 16.77 3.85 -3.73
CA ILE A 103 15.64 4.52 -3.08
C ILE A 103 14.52 4.71 -4.10
N PHE A 104 13.34 4.17 -3.80
CA PHE A 104 12.15 4.29 -4.62
C PHE A 104 11.08 5.11 -3.91
N VAL A 105 10.52 6.10 -4.61
CA VAL A 105 9.35 6.84 -4.14
C VAL A 105 8.23 6.63 -5.14
N ASN A 106 7.13 6.01 -4.69
CA ASN A 106 5.98 5.66 -5.53
C ASN A 106 6.35 4.89 -6.82
N GLY A 107 7.37 4.03 -6.74
CA GLY A 107 7.87 3.22 -7.87
C GLY A 107 8.89 3.93 -8.77
N VAL A 108 9.19 5.20 -8.54
CA VAL A 108 10.25 5.93 -9.25
C VAL A 108 11.56 5.77 -8.50
N TRP A 109 12.59 5.30 -9.18
CA TRP A 109 13.94 5.28 -8.62
C TRP A 109 14.48 6.72 -8.60
N VAL A 110 14.57 7.31 -7.41
CA VAL A 110 14.94 8.72 -7.24
C VAL A 110 16.42 8.91 -6.93
N GLY A 111 17.07 7.89 -6.37
CA GLY A 111 18.46 8.00 -5.95
C GLY A 111 18.98 6.78 -5.22
N VAL A 112 20.11 6.95 -4.56
CA VAL A 112 20.73 5.91 -3.74
C VAL A 112 21.16 6.45 -2.39
N HIS A 113 21.31 5.57 -1.41
CA HIS A 113 21.82 5.93 -0.10
C HIS A 113 22.79 4.87 0.43
N ARG A 114 23.93 5.32 0.99
CA ARG A 114 24.99 4.43 1.49
C ARG A 114 24.71 3.84 2.87
N ASP A 115 23.96 4.56 3.71
CA ASP A 115 23.51 4.09 5.04
C ASP A 115 21.96 3.98 5.13
N PRO A 116 21.35 2.98 4.46
CA PRO A 116 19.90 2.80 4.44
C PRO A 116 19.31 2.45 5.81
N THR A 117 20.11 1.90 6.73
CA THR A 117 19.64 1.52 8.07
C THR A 117 19.30 2.77 8.87
N ARG A 118 20.20 3.75 8.88
CA ARG A 118 19.97 5.03 9.56
C ARG A 118 18.82 5.79 8.90
N LEU A 119 18.77 5.83 7.57
CA LEU A 119 17.69 6.49 6.83
C LEU A 119 16.33 5.88 7.18
N HIS A 120 16.20 4.55 7.15
CA HIS A 120 14.96 3.85 7.49
C HIS A 120 14.50 4.14 8.93
N ASN A 121 15.43 4.15 9.90
CA ASN A 121 15.11 4.45 11.30
C ASN A 121 14.64 5.90 11.48
N ASN A 122 15.25 6.85 10.75
CA ASN A 122 14.83 8.24 10.75
C ASN A 122 13.42 8.39 10.18
N LEU A 123 13.14 7.77 9.03
CA LEU A 123 11.80 7.77 8.41
C LEU A 123 10.74 7.17 9.34
N ARG A 124 11.06 6.07 10.04
CA ARG A 124 10.16 5.48 11.03
C ARG A 124 9.88 6.40 12.22
N THR A 125 10.87 7.16 12.66
CA THR A 125 10.74 8.08 13.80
C THR A 125 9.82 9.26 13.47
N ILE A 126 9.90 9.78 12.24
CA ILE A 126 9.09 10.93 11.83
C ILE A 126 7.69 10.52 11.32
N ARG A 127 7.45 9.24 11.04
CA ARG A 127 6.16 8.75 10.55
C ARG A 127 5.09 8.97 11.61
N GLY A 128 4.00 9.63 11.22
CA GLY A 128 2.90 10.03 12.09
C GLY A 128 3.01 11.46 12.61
N ASP A 129 4.12 12.17 12.32
CA ASP A 129 4.15 13.63 12.50
C ASP A 129 3.54 14.30 11.27
N PRO A 130 2.41 15.01 11.42
CA PRO A 130 1.72 15.65 10.30
C PRO A 130 2.55 16.73 9.60
N ASN A 131 3.61 17.24 10.22
CA ASN A 131 4.50 18.24 9.62
C ASN A 131 5.60 17.61 8.76
N TYR A 132 5.87 16.32 8.91
CA TYR A 132 7.00 15.66 8.22
C TYR A 132 6.54 14.49 7.35
N LEU A 133 5.90 13.48 7.94
CA LEU A 133 5.53 12.27 7.22
C LEU A 133 4.24 11.71 7.80
N ILE A 134 3.16 11.81 7.03
CA ILE A 134 1.86 11.31 7.44
C ILE A 134 1.86 9.79 7.63
N GLU A 135 0.96 9.31 8.47
CA GLU A 135 0.88 7.92 8.91
C GLU A 135 0.58 6.92 7.79
N GLU A 136 -0.06 7.34 6.70
CA GLU A 136 -0.43 6.47 5.58
C GLU A 136 0.74 6.11 4.64
N VAL A 137 1.87 6.82 4.72
CA VAL A 137 3.04 6.51 3.88
C VAL A 137 3.63 5.16 4.27
N SER A 138 3.74 4.25 3.31
CA SER A 138 4.41 2.96 3.47
C SER A 138 5.92 3.11 3.37
N ILE A 139 6.65 2.45 4.28
CA ILE A 139 8.12 2.41 4.28
C ILE A 139 8.52 0.93 4.35
N ILE A 140 9.19 0.44 3.32
CA ILE A 140 9.60 -0.98 3.21
C ILE A 140 11.09 -0.98 2.88
N ARG A 141 11.88 -1.76 3.62
CA ARG A 141 13.29 -1.96 3.31
C ARG A 141 13.52 -3.42 2.95
N ASP A 142 13.89 -3.68 1.71
CA ASP A 142 14.38 -4.99 1.28
C ASP A 142 15.91 -5.04 1.37
N ILE A 143 16.40 -5.80 2.35
CA ILE A 143 17.84 -5.93 2.61
C ILE A 143 18.52 -6.79 1.54
N ARG A 144 17.81 -7.75 0.94
CA ARG A 144 18.37 -8.69 -0.04
C ARG A 144 18.55 -8.00 -1.39
N GLU A 145 17.52 -7.29 -1.83
CA GLU A 145 17.53 -6.57 -3.12
C GLU A 145 18.21 -5.19 -3.04
N ARG A 146 18.57 -4.76 -1.82
CA ARG A 146 19.14 -3.43 -1.52
C ARG A 146 18.22 -2.32 -2.04
N GLU A 147 16.96 -2.38 -1.60
CA GLU A 147 15.91 -1.41 -1.97
C GLU A 147 15.25 -0.83 -0.71
N LEU A 148 14.94 0.46 -0.76
CA LEU A 148 14.14 1.18 0.22
C LEU A 148 13.03 1.96 -0.49
#